data_AF-A0A7W6GEN1-F1
#
_entry.id   AF-A0A7W6GEN1-F1
#
_cell.length_a   1.000
_cell.length_b   1.000
_cell.length_c   1.000
_cell.angle_alpha   90.00
_cell.angle_beta   90.00
_cell.angle_gamma   90.00
#
_symmetry.space_group_name_H-M   'P 1'
#
loop_
_entity.id
_entity.type
_entity.pdbx_description
1 polymer ?
#
loop_
_entity_poly.entity_id
_entity_poly.type
_entity_poly.pdbx_seq_one_letter_code
_entity_poly.pdbx_strand_id
1 'polypeptide(L)'
;MSADRPVGRAAFLGGLLAFITLIELSVVGLGHARSLRGDANIQYWAVVAIVVAAAATVLFNLARTPAATKTGELVRRVAVPVAAIGLAIFLWETVALGVGASSSPLELIAGAFR
;
A
#
# COMPACT_ATOMS: atom_id res chain seq x y z
N MET A 1 -20.11 29.70 -9.45
CA MET A 1 -20.03 28.86 -8.23
C MET A 1 -20.56 27.48 -8.58
N SER A 2 -19.73 26.44 -8.53
CA SER A 2 -20.19 25.05 -8.57
C SER A 2 -19.81 24.42 -7.24
N ALA A 3 -20.74 24.42 -6.30
CA ALA A 3 -20.59 23.91 -4.95
C ALA A 3 -20.66 22.37 -4.85
N ASP A 4 -20.79 21.66 -5.99
CA ASP A 4 -21.04 20.21 -6.02
C ASP A 4 -19.84 19.36 -6.46
N ARG A 5 -18.72 19.45 -5.74
CA ARG A 5 -17.77 18.32 -5.71
C ARG A 5 -17.74 17.76 -4.28
N PRO A 6 -18.62 16.80 -3.95
CA PRO A 6 -18.83 16.35 -2.57
C PRO A 6 -17.57 15.76 -1.92
N VAL A 7 -16.58 15.33 -2.70
CA VAL A 7 -15.25 14.96 -2.23
C VAL A 7 -14.22 15.47 -3.25
N GLY A 8 -13.25 16.27 -2.82
CA GLY A 8 -12.16 16.71 -3.70
C GLY A 8 -11.36 15.51 -4.21
N ARG A 9 -10.89 15.54 -5.47
CA ARG A 9 -10.14 14.43 -6.11
C ARG A 9 -9.00 13.90 -5.25
N ALA A 10 -8.27 14.77 -4.55
CA ALA A 10 -7.20 14.38 -3.62
C ALA A 10 -7.72 13.58 -2.41
N ALA A 11 -8.87 13.95 -1.86
CA ALA A 11 -9.48 13.23 -0.73
C ALA A 11 -10.00 11.85 -1.15
N PHE A 12 -10.59 11.74 -2.35
CA PHE A 12 -10.97 10.45 -2.92
C PHE A 12 -9.76 9.54 -3.13
N LEU A 13 -8.69 10.06 -3.75
CA LEU A 13 -7.45 9.32 -3.96
C LEU A 13 -6.77 8.93 -2.64
N GLY A 14 -6.81 9.79 -1.62
CA GLY A 14 -6.32 9.47 -0.28
C GLY A 14 -7.12 8.36 0.39
N GLY A 15 -8.45 8.39 0.30
CA GLY A 15 -9.32 7.32 0.81
C GLY A 15 -9.11 6.00 0.08
N LEU A 16 -8.98 6.04 -1.24
CA LEU A 16 -8.67 4.86 -2.05
C LEU A 16 -7.30 4.27 -1.70
N LEU A 17 -6.28 5.12 -1.49
CA LEU A 17 -4.96 4.67 -1.06
C LEU A 17 -5.02 3.98 0.31
N ALA A 18 -5.74 4.56 1.27
CA ALA A 18 -5.93 3.95 2.59
C ALA A 18 -6.63 2.58 2.49
N PHE A 19 -7.64 2.45 1.64
CA PHE A 19 -8.30 1.17 1.38
C PHE A 19 -7.35 0.13 0.77
N ILE A 20 -6.51 0.54 -0.19
CA ILE A 20 -5.50 -0.34 -0.80
C ILE A 20 -4.47 -0.79 0.25
N THR A 21 -4.04 0.07 1.17
CA THR A 21 -3.14 -0.32 2.26
C THR A 21 -3.74 -1.38 3.20
N LEU A 22 -5.06 -1.39 3.41
CA LEU A 22 -5.71 -2.48 4.15
C LEU A 22 -5.67 -3.82 3.39
N ILE A 23 -5.75 -3.76 2.06
CA ILE A 23 -5.59 -4.94 1.20
C ILE A 23 -4.14 -5.43 1.25
N GLU A 24 -3.15 -4.54 1.19
CA GLU A 24 -1.73 -4.87 1.32
C GLU A 24 -1.45 -5.67 2.61
N LEU A 25 -1.93 -5.18 3.76
CA LEU A 25 -1.80 -5.88 5.04
C LEU A 25 -2.45 -7.28 5.02
N SER A 26 -3.62 -7.39 4.39
CA SER A 26 -4.34 -8.66 4.26
C SER A 26 -3.57 -9.66 3.39
N VAL A 27 -2.95 -9.19 2.30
CA VAL A 27 -2.12 -10.02 1.40
C VAL A 27 -0.88 -10.54 2.13
N VAL A 28 -0.19 -9.69 2.91
CA VAL A 28 0.96 -10.10 3.73
C VAL A 28 0.54 -11.16 4.76
N GLY A 29 -0.58 -10.96 5.45
CA GLY A 29 -1.09 -11.93 6.42
C GLY A 29 -1.42 -13.29 5.80
N LEU A 30 -2.04 -13.29 4.60
CA LEU A 30 -2.30 -14.52 3.84
C LEU A 30 -1.02 -15.23 3.39
N GLY A 31 0.01 -14.47 3.01
CA GLY A 31 1.31 -15.01 2.62
C GLY A 31 2.00 -15.77 3.77
N HIS A 32 1.92 -15.26 5.00
CA HIS A 32 2.47 -15.94 6.18
C HIS A 32 1.69 -17.21 6.57
N ALA A 33 0.38 -17.26 6.30
CA ALA A 33 -0.49 -18.36 6.74
C ALA A 33 -0.48 -19.59 5.82
N ARG A 34 -0.03 -19.46 4.56
CA ARG A 34 -0.08 -20.55 3.58
C ARG A 34 1.32 -21.07 3.22
N SER A 35 1.46 -22.39 3.09
CA SER A 35 2.59 -22.96 2.36
C SER A 35 2.41 -22.66 0.87
N LEU A 36 3.05 -21.62 0.36
CA LEU A 36 3.01 -21.22 -1.05
C LEU A 36 3.76 -22.26 -1.91
N ARG A 37 3.03 -23.22 -2.50
CA ARG A 37 3.56 -24.22 -3.45
C ARG A 37 2.69 -24.29 -4.70
N GLY A 38 3.31 -24.54 -5.86
CA GLY A 38 2.60 -24.73 -7.14
C GLY A 38 1.72 -23.54 -7.53
N ASP A 39 0.50 -23.81 -8.00
CA ASP A 39 -0.44 -22.79 -8.51
C ASP A 39 -0.84 -21.73 -7.48
N ALA A 40 -0.84 -22.07 -6.19
CA ALA A 40 -1.12 -21.12 -5.11
C ALA A 40 -0.06 -20.01 -5.03
N ASN A 41 1.19 -20.29 -5.43
CA ASN A 41 2.25 -19.30 -5.52
C ASN A 41 1.99 -18.33 -6.68
N ILE A 42 1.58 -18.84 -7.85
CA ILE A 42 1.28 -18.00 -9.03
C ILE A 42 0.10 -17.07 -8.74
N GLN A 43 -0.96 -17.58 -8.12
CA GLN A 43 -2.11 -16.76 -7.71
C GLN A 43 -1.71 -15.67 -6.70
N TYR A 44 -0.85 -16.01 -5.73
CA TYR A 44 -0.32 -15.03 -4.78
C TYR A 44 0.45 -13.90 -5.50
N TRP A 45 1.37 -14.25 -6.41
CA TRP A 45 2.13 -13.27 -7.19
C TRP A 45 1.24 -12.41 -8.09
N ALA A 46 0.19 -12.98 -8.69
CA ALA A 46 -0.77 -12.21 -9.47
C ALA A 46 -1.51 -11.17 -8.61
N VAL A 47 -1.96 -11.56 -7.41
CA VAL A 47 -2.60 -10.65 -6.46
C VAL A 47 -1.65 -9.55 -6.03
N VAL A 48 -0.41 -9.89 -5.65
CA VAL A 48 0.63 -8.90 -5.28
C VAL A 48 0.84 -7.91 -6.43
N ALA A 49 1.02 -8.38 -7.67
CA ALA A 49 1.23 -7.51 -8.82
C ALA A 49 0.07 -6.53 -9.05
N ILE A 50 -1.17 -6.99 -8.92
CA ILE A 50 -2.37 -6.14 -9.06
C ILE A 50 -2.42 -5.09 -7.95
N VAL A 51 -2.17 -5.48 -6.69
CA VAL A 51 -2.19 -4.56 -5.55
C VAL A 51 -1.10 -3.50 -5.69
N VAL A 52 0.13 -3.88 -6.04
CA VAL A 52 1.25 -2.95 -6.29
C VAL A 52 0.90 -1.98 -7.41
N ALA A 53 0.36 -2.47 -8.52
CA ALA A 53 -0.03 -1.61 -9.65
C ALA A 53 -1.12 -0.61 -9.26
N ALA A 54 -2.12 -1.05 -8.48
CA ALA A 54 -3.18 -0.19 -7.98
C ALA A 54 -2.63 0.87 -7.01
N ALA A 55 -1.84 0.46 -6.01
CA ALA A 55 -1.20 1.34 -5.02
C ALA A 55 -0.32 2.39 -5.71
N ALA A 56 0.59 1.96 -6.60
CA ALA A 56 1.49 2.84 -7.33
C ALA A 56 0.73 3.84 -8.19
N THR A 57 -0.32 3.40 -8.90
CA THR A 57 -1.15 4.27 -9.73
C THR A 57 -1.87 5.32 -8.90
N VAL A 58 -2.49 4.93 -7.78
CA VAL A 58 -3.22 5.85 -6.91
C VAL A 58 -2.27 6.83 -6.25
N LEU A 59 -1.13 6.35 -5.74
CA LEU A 59 -0.08 7.17 -5.14
C LEU A 59 0.46 8.20 -6.14
N PHE A 60 0.74 7.78 -7.36
CA PHE A 60 1.22 8.65 -8.43
C PHE A 60 0.20 9.73 -8.79
N ASN A 61 -1.08 9.37 -8.89
CA ASN A 61 -2.15 10.33 -9.13
C ASN A 61 -2.32 11.30 -7.96
N LEU A 62 -2.21 10.80 -6.72
CA LEU A 62 -2.30 11.63 -5.50
C LEU A 62 -1.13 12.61 -5.39
N ALA A 63 0.08 12.18 -5.75
CA ALA A 63 1.27 13.02 -5.78
C ALA A 63 1.13 14.24 -6.72
N ARG A 64 0.31 14.10 -7.77
CA ARG A 64 0.07 15.14 -8.80
C ARG A 64 -1.22 15.92 -8.60
N THR A 65 -2.06 15.51 -7.65
CA THR A 65 -3.36 16.16 -7.42
C THR A 65 -3.26 17.09 -6.22
N PRO A 66 -3.23 18.41 -6.40
CA PRO A 66 -3.24 19.34 -5.28
C PRO A 66 -4.53 19.23 -4.47
N ALA A 67 -4.43 19.41 -3.16
CA ALA A 67 -5.61 19.45 -2.31
C ALA A 67 -6.33 20.81 -2.41
N ALA A 68 -7.64 20.83 -2.16
CA ALA A 68 -8.44 22.05 -2.18
C ALA A 68 -8.16 22.99 -0.99
N THR A 69 -7.60 22.46 0.10
CA THR A 69 -7.33 23.20 1.34
C THR A 69 -5.85 23.17 1.70
N LYS A 70 -5.37 24.20 2.40
CA LYS A 70 -3.97 24.26 2.90
C LYS A 70 -3.63 23.08 3.81
N THR A 71 -4.54 22.72 4.71
CA THR A 71 -4.38 21.56 5.60
C THR A 71 -4.33 20.25 4.81
N GLY A 72 -5.24 20.05 3.85
CA GLY A 72 -5.23 18.87 2.99
C GLY A 72 -3.96 18.74 2.16
N GLU A 73 -3.38 19.86 1.73
CA GLU A 73 -2.13 19.88 0.97
C GLU A 73 -0.93 19.52 1.84
N LEU A 74 -0.90 19.99 3.09
CA LEU A 74 0.11 19.60 4.07
C LEU A 74 0.02 18.11 4.40
N VAL A 75 -1.19 17.60 4.65
CA VAL A 75 -1.43 16.16 4.87
C VAL A 75 -0.98 15.34 3.67
N ARG A 76 -1.35 15.74 2.45
CA ARG A 76 -0.95 15.05 1.21
C ARG A 76 0.57 14.97 1.06
N ARG A 77 1.28 16.06 1.34
CA ARG A 77 2.76 16.13 1.24
C ARG A 77 3.47 15.18 2.19
N VAL A 78 2.86 14.88 3.34
CA VAL A 78 3.40 13.88 4.29
C VAL A 78 2.91 12.48 3.94
N ALA A 79 1.63 12.34 3.58
CA ALA A 79 1.02 11.04 3.29
C ALA A 79 1.63 10.36 2.05
N VAL A 80 1.95 11.11 1.00
CA VAL A 80 2.55 10.56 -0.23
C VAL A 80 3.90 9.85 0.04
N PRO A 81 4.92 10.49 0.66
CA PRO A 81 6.17 9.80 0.95
C PRO A 81 5.99 8.66 1.95
N VAL A 82 5.11 8.81 2.96
CA VAL A 82 4.82 7.73 3.92
C VAL A 82 4.21 6.51 3.20
N ALA A 83 3.25 6.72 2.30
CA ALA A 83 2.66 5.65 1.52
C ALA A 83 3.66 5.04 0.52
N ALA A 84 4.58 5.82 -0.04
CA ALA A 84 5.66 5.31 -0.89
C ALA A 84 6.59 4.37 -0.10
N ILE A 85 6.95 4.73 1.14
CA ILE A 85 7.72 3.88 2.05
C ILE A 85 6.92 2.61 2.39
N GLY A 86 5.63 2.75 2.70
CA GLY A 86 4.75 1.61 2.96
C GLY A 86 4.70 0.62 1.80
N LEU A 87 4.55 1.10 0.57
CA LEU A 87 4.58 0.26 -0.64
C LEU A 87 5.93 -0.44 -0.82
N ALA A 88 7.04 0.24 -0.53
CA ALA A 88 8.37 -0.37 -0.59
C ALA A 88 8.54 -1.48 0.46
N ILE A 89 8.05 -1.27 1.68
CA ILE A 89 8.04 -2.29 2.75
C ILE A 89 7.16 -3.48 2.33
N PHE A 90 5.96 -3.23 1.79
CA PHE A 90 5.07 -4.27 1.30
C PHE A 90 5.72 -5.11 0.19
N LEU A 91 6.40 -4.48 -0.77
CA LEU A 91 7.14 -5.17 -1.82
C LEU A 91 8.26 -6.04 -1.25
N TRP A 92 9.02 -5.51 -0.29
CA TRP A 92 10.06 -6.29 0.38
C TRP A 92 9.47 -7.51 1.07
N GLU A 93 8.44 -7.30 1.89
CA GLU A 93 7.79 -8.34 2.70
C GLU A 93 7.23 -9.45 1.81
N THR A 94 6.51 -9.07 0.74
CA THR A 94 5.90 -10.02 -0.19
C THR A 94 6.95 -10.82 -0.96
N VAL A 95 8.08 -10.21 -1.32
CA VAL A 95 9.21 -10.91 -1.93
C VAL A 95 9.86 -11.87 -0.94
N ALA A 96 10.13 -11.43 0.29
CA ALA A 96 10.72 -12.28 1.33
C ALA A 96 9.86 -13.54 1.59
N LEU A 97 8.54 -13.37 1.68
CA LEU A 97 7.58 -14.48 1.80
C LEU A 97 7.59 -15.39 0.57
N GLY A 98 7.57 -14.79 -0.63
CA GLY A 98 7.52 -15.55 -1.88
C GLY A 98 8.78 -16.38 -2.17
N VAL A 99 9.93 -15.99 -1.63
CA VAL A 99 11.20 -16.73 -1.74
C VAL A 99 11.52 -17.59 -0.50
N GLY A 100 10.68 -17.54 0.54
CA GLY A 100 10.89 -18.28 1.78
C GLY A 100 12.04 -17.79 2.64
N ALA A 101 12.41 -16.50 2.54
CA ALA A 101 13.43 -15.89 3.39
C ALA A 101 12.92 -15.71 4.82
N SER A 102 13.78 -15.98 5.82
CA SER A 102 13.44 -15.94 7.24
C SER A 102 13.61 -14.58 7.93
N SER A 103 13.89 -13.52 7.17
CA SER A 103 14.09 -12.16 7.70
C SER A 103 13.14 -11.18 7.01
N SER A 104 11.96 -11.01 7.61
CA SER A 104 10.97 -10.03 7.17
C SER A 104 11.17 -8.67 7.88
N PRO A 105 11.09 -7.54 7.17
CA PRO A 105 11.10 -6.20 7.78
C PRO A 105 10.07 -6.04 8.89
N LEU A 106 8.87 -6.61 8.74
CA LEU A 106 7.86 -6.56 9.79
C LEU A 106 8.27 -7.36 11.03
N GLU A 107 8.93 -8.50 10.87
CA GLU A 107 9.51 -9.26 11.98
C GLU A 107 10.67 -8.52 12.65
N LEU A 108 11.50 -7.80 11.88
CA LEU A 108 12.57 -6.96 12.44
C LEU A 108 12.00 -5.79 13.25
N ILE A 109 10.94 -5.14 12.75
CA ILE A 109 10.25 -4.06 13.47
C ILE A 109 9.55 -4.64 14.71
N ALA A 110 8.80 -5.72 14.58
CA ALA A 110 8.10 -6.35 15.71
C ALA A 110 9.09 -6.88 16.77
N GLY A 111 10.26 -7.38 16.35
CA GLY A 111 11.33 -7.82 17.23
C GLY A 111 12.03 -6.67 17.96
N ALA A 112 12.11 -5.48 17.36
CA ALA A 112 12.67 -4.29 18.01
C ALA A 112 11.78 -3.71 19.13
N PHE A 113 10.50 -4.11 19.18
CA PHE A 113 9.54 -3.71 20.22
C PHE A 113 9.22 -4.82 21.23
N ARG A 114 9.97 -5.92 21.22
CA ARG A 114 9.94 -6.98 22.23
C ARG A 114 11.12 -6.87 23.18
#